data_AF-A0A7C4KR23-F1
#
_entry.id   AF-A0A7C4KR23-F1
#
_cell.length_a   1.000
_cell.length_b   1.000
_cell.length_c   1.000
_cell.angle_alpha   90.00
_cell.angle_beta   90.00
_cell.angle_gamma   90.00
#
_symmetry.space_group_name_H-M   'P 1'
#
loop_
_entity.id
_entity.type
_entity.pdbx_description
1 polymer ?
#
loop_
_entity_poly.entity_id
_entity_poly.type
_entity_poly.pdbx_seq_one_letter_code
_entity_poly.pdbx_strand_id
1 'polypeptide(L)'
;MAEEKNAAEKAAAEKKIDPRSVYITGTSRMKKEKTVLDDLDEAEAAQRIAKVNEIFDQLQRSIKTIGIYRHNTAHYGEYLERTYRILSDFLEQYDALPLKVETLSFKFMNAPVYQEEASEQNLANKFYRDGVRILIFRKGLTAEELLNWVLICLTNFRSADYLHEDMVSLMWKQEFAFIEYVVVETFAVGVESESEARAEVDKIVNYLYSRLTSASADHIKFARISLEDLEIELEDIDQAKGVVIKGNPATPEQKAKVLDQIEEQDQNRMMPKLVVILFRVLEEELDVDLVQSLQEVFGQLLDSFLIHEDFRTINQVLRKFKSLSRKNLPSGNLVYIQQIESRFIGMMGEPERLERVADILESMAEIREPQEIHRYLTRLDENAIVPLLTALERMEKVDPRRLVCDALAVLGKEQLDVFQRRLQSNKANLVRDMMYVIDKINPPDKLKIIATLLNHPNLAIRLEALQTIGQGNDETCRAYVMKALEDPDTQMRITAARLLPNFDLSHATRTLLSLVQHDEFSRKEPNEQMAFFAALAMTNTPEAMEYFREQLRQSSLLGKKKQADLKRIMVNGLAMSGSIAAYKLLKAELEAGIKEEDVSAAAERACAKLREKLLGT
;
A
#
# COMPACT_ATOMS: atom_id res chain seq x y z
N MET A 1 41.51 -62.05 9.06
CA MET A 1 40.58 -61.21 8.28
C MET A 1 39.16 -61.77 8.42
N ALA A 2 38.52 -61.44 9.53
CA ALA A 2 37.10 -61.70 9.83
C ALA A 2 36.68 -61.02 11.16
N GLU A 3 37.62 -60.51 11.96
CA GLU A 3 37.33 -59.91 13.28
C GLU A 3 37.50 -58.38 13.38
N GLU A 4 37.87 -57.66 12.32
CA GLU A 4 37.94 -56.17 12.35
C GLU A 4 36.71 -55.46 11.76
N LYS A 5 35.69 -56.21 11.31
CA LYS A 5 34.44 -55.61 10.80
C LYS A 5 33.31 -55.53 11.81
N ASN A 6 33.51 -56.03 13.03
CA ASN A 6 32.45 -56.18 14.05
C ASN A 6 32.57 -55.20 15.24
N ALA A 7 33.43 -54.18 15.13
CA ALA A 7 33.59 -53.12 16.14
C ALA A 7 32.93 -51.78 15.75
N ALA A 8 32.43 -51.65 14.51
CA ALA A 8 31.72 -50.45 14.05
C ALA A 8 30.18 -50.56 14.15
N GLU A 9 29.63 -51.76 14.37
CA GLU A 9 28.17 -52.00 14.43
C GLU A 9 27.59 -52.06 15.86
N LYS A 10 28.39 -51.75 16.90
CA LYS A 10 27.95 -51.88 18.31
C LYS A 10 28.16 -50.63 19.19
N ALA A 11 28.12 -49.43 18.60
CA ALA A 11 28.22 -48.16 19.33
C ALA A 11 27.12 -47.12 19.00
N ALA A 12 25.97 -47.54 18.45
CA ALA A 12 24.87 -46.62 18.14
C ALA A 12 23.49 -47.10 18.63
N ALA A 13 23.45 -47.89 19.70
CA ALA A 13 22.24 -48.17 20.46
C ALA A 13 22.30 -47.40 21.79
N GLU A 14 21.19 -46.75 22.15
CA GLU A 14 20.93 -45.93 23.34
C GLU A 14 21.32 -44.44 23.27
N LYS A 15 20.49 -43.65 22.59
CA LYS A 15 19.99 -42.41 23.19
C LYS A 15 18.46 -42.38 23.10
N LYS A 16 17.85 -42.24 24.28
CA LYS A 16 16.41 -42.15 24.55
C LYS A 16 15.74 -41.15 23.60
N ILE A 17 14.69 -41.61 22.93
CA ILE A 17 13.77 -40.78 22.14
C ILE A 17 12.88 -40.00 23.12
N ASP A 18 12.92 -38.68 23.01
CA ASP A 18 12.05 -37.72 23.69
C ASP A 18 10.63 -37.79 23.09
N PRO A 19 9.54 -37.87 23.89
CA PRO A 19 8.16 -38.01 23.40
C PRO A 19 7.57 -36.75 22.73
N ARG A 20 8.33 -36.03 21.90
CA ARG A 20 7.84 -34.87 21.12
C ARG A 20 8.12 -34.92 19.62
N SER A 21 8.51 -36.07 19.07
CA SER A 21 8.63 -36.24 17.62
C SER A 21 7.41 -36.96 17.03
N VAL A 22 6.43 -36.18 16.55
CA VAL A 22 5.49 -36.67 15.54
C VAL A 22 6.12 -36.42 14.17
N TYR A 23 6.41 -37.50 13.47
CA TYR A 23 6.68 -37.51 12.04
C TYR A 23 5.39 -37.15 11.29
N ILE A 24 5.44 -36.14 10.43
CA ILE A 24 4.48 -35.98 9.33
C ILE A 24 5.22 -36.27 8.04
N THR A 25 5.19 -37.52 7.61
CA THR A 25 5.36 -37.88 6.20
C THR A 25 4.00 -37.80 5.54
N GLY A 26 3.82 -36.80 4.68
CA GLY A 26 2.59 -36.54 3.96
C GLY A 26 2.76 -35.33 3.05
N THR A 27 3.74 -35.40 2.16
CA THR A 27 3.92 -34.42 1.08
C THR A 27 2.71 -34.48 0.14
N SER A 28 1.66 -33.70 0.41
CA SER A 28 0.89 -33.15 -0.70
C SER A 28 1.79 -32.10 -1.33
N ARG A 29 2.40 -32.48 -2.46
CA ARG A 29 2.98 -31.53 -3.41
C ARG A 29 2.02 -30.36 -3.49
N MET A 30 2.45 -29.19 -2.99
CA MET A 30 1.93 -27.95 -3.56
C MET A 30 2.00 -28.16 -5.07
N LYS A 31 0.88 -28.02 -5.77
CA LYS A 31 1.00 -27.64 -7.16
C LYS A 31 1.80 -26.35 -7.07
N LYS A 32 3.08 -26.41 -7.44
CA LYS A 32 3.81 -25.24 -7.93
C LYS A 32 2.77 -24.47 -8.73
N GLU A 33 2.38 -23.29 -8.27
CA GLU A 33 1.84 -22.33 -9.21
C GLU A 33 2.86 -22.31 -10.33
N LYS A 34 2.42 -22.68 -11.53
CA LYS A 34 3.28 -22.68 -12.69
C LYS A 34 3.79 -21.25 -12.81
N THR A 35 5.02 -21.03 -12.38
CA THR A 35 5.76 -19.86 -12.81
C THR A 35 5.85 -19.95 -14.32
N VAL A 36 6.05 -18.84 -15.03
CA VAL A 36 6.35 -18.90 -16.47
C VAL A 36 7.56 -19.80 -16.78
N LEU A 37 8.42 -20.08 -15.79
CA LEU A 37 9.44 -21.14 -15.82
C LEU A 37 8.89 -22.57 -16.07
N ASP A 38 7.67 -22.88 -15.64
CA ASP A 38 7.04 -24.19 -15.83
C ASP A 38 6.21 -24.25 -17.15
N ASP A 39 6.11 -23.15 -17.91
CA ASP A 39 5.42 -23.05 -19.22
C ASP A 39 6.33 -22.58 -20.38
N LEU A 40 7.58 -22.17 -20.11
CA LEU A 40 8.60 -21.90 -21.13
C LEU A 40 9.32 -23.20 -21.50
N ASP A 41 9.62 -23.39 -22.79
CA ASP A 41 10.54 -24.42 -23.23
C ASP A 41 11.90 -24.23 -22.53
N GLU A 42 12.51 -25.30 -22.00
CA GLU A 42 13.84 -25.26 -21.36
C GLU A 42 14.88 -24.60 -22.29
N ALA A 43 14.73 -24.79 -23.60
CA ALA A 43 15.56 -24.14 -24.61
C ALA A 43 15.38 -22.61 -24.67
N GLU A 44 14.15 -22.12 -24.49
CA GLU A 44 13.85 -20.69 -24.49
C GLU A 44 14.35 -20.02 -23.19
N ALA A 45 14.17 -20.68 -22.04
CA ALA A 45 14.71 -20.21 -20.76
C ALA A 45 16.25 -20.11 -20.81
N ALA A 46 16.92 -21.15 -21.32
CA ALA A 46 18.37 -21.14 -21.49
C ALA A 46 18.85 -20.02 -22.44
N GLN A 47 18.12 -19.78 -23.53
CA GLN A 47 18.42 -18.70 -24.46
C GLN A 47 18.29 -17.33 -23.81
N ARG A 48 17.22 -17.08 -23.04
CA ARG A 48 17.02 -15.81 -22.33
C ARG A 48 18.12 -15.58 -21.30
N ILE A 49 18.47 -16.60 -20.51
CA ILE A 49 19.56 -16.52 -19.52
C ILE A 49 20.90 -16.20 -20.21
N ALA A 50 21.20 -16.84 -21.35
CA ALA A 50 22.42 -16.56 -22.11
C ALA A 50 22.50 -15.09 -22.59
N LYS A 51 21.38 -14.51 -23.06
CA LYS A 51 21.32 -13.10 -23.42
C LYS A 51 21.55 -12.18 -22.21
N VAL A 52 20.96 -12.48 -21.06
CA VAL A 52 21.14 -11.68 -19.84
C VAL A 52 22.58 -11.77 -19.33
N ASN A 53 23.24 -12.92 -19.43
CA ASN A 53 24.66 -13.06 -19.14
C ASN A 53 25.53 -12.14 -20.03
N GLU A 54 25.26 -12.10 -21.33
CA GLU A 54 25.96 -11.17 -22.25
C GLU A 54 25.75 -9.71 -21.85
N ILE A 55 24.52 -9.34 -21.46
CA ILE A 55 24.19 -8.00 -20.98
C ILE A 55 25.04 -7.65 -19.74
N PHE A 56 25.09 -8.52 -18.75
CA PHE A 56 25.81 -8.26 -17.50
C PHE A 56 27.33 -8.28 -17.66
N ASP A 57 27.89 -9.14 -18.51
CA ASP A 57 29.31 -9.13 -18.87
C ASP A 57 29.73 -7.81 -19.51
N GLN A 58 28.90 -7.30 -20.42
CA GLN A 58 29.16 -6.03 -21.09
C GLN A 58 28.93 -4.84 -20.17
N LEU A 59 27.90 -4.88 -19.31
CA LEU A 59 27.63 -3.87 -18.29
C LEU A 59 28.79 -3.74 -17.31
N GLN A 60 29.33 -4.85 -16.80
CA GLN A 60 30.50 -4.83 -15.92
C GLN A 60 31.70 -4.15 -16.59
N ARG A 61 31.95 -4.40 -17.89
CA ARG A 61 33.03 -3.74 -18.64
C ARG A 61 32.78 -2.24 -18.73
N SER A 62 31.57 -1.81 -19.04
CA SER A 62 31.21 -0.38 -19.11
C SER A 62 31.35 0.31 -17.75
N ILE A 63 30.87 -0.31 -16.66
CA ILE A 63 31.03 0.20 -15.28
C ILE A 63 32.51 0.38 -14.94
N LYS A 64 33.36 -0.61 -15.26
CA LYS A 64 34.81 -0.53 -15.02
C LYS A 64 35.46 0.59 -15.85
N THR A 65 35.10 0.71 -17.13
CA THR A 65 35.61 1.77 -18.00
C THR A 65 35.22 3.16 -17.50
N ILE A 66 33.95 3.40 -17.17
CA ILE A 66 33.49 4.67 -16.58
C ILE A 66 34.18 4.92 -15.23
N GLY A 67 34.35 3.88 -14.41
CA GLY A 67 35.07 3.94 -13.14
C GLY A 67 36.55 4.33 -13.27
N ILE A 68 37.23 3.93 -14.35
CA ILE A 68 38.63 4.31 -14.65
C ILE A 68 38.69 5.72 -15.23
N TYR A 69 37.82 6.04 -16.20
CA TYR A 69 37.81 7.32 -16.92
C TYR A 69 36.78 8.30 -16.32
N ARG A 70 36.71 8.39 -14.98
CA ARG A 70 35.73 9.24 -14.27
C ARG A 70 35.77 10.73 -14.65
N HIS A 71 36.92 11.22 -15.08
CA HIS A 71 37.07 12.62 -15.51
C HIS A 71 36.48 12.89 -16.91
N ASN A 72 36.22 11.85 -17.70
CA ASN A 72 35.82 11.97 -19.10
C ASN A 72 34.29 11.85 -19.28
N THR A 73 33.54 12.72 -18.61
CA THR A 73 32.06 12.65 -18.53
C THR A 73 31.37 12.75 -19.89
N ALA A 74 31.95 13.48 -20.85
CA ALA A 74 31.39 13.64 -22.19
C ALA A 74 31.30 12.33 -23.00
N HIS A 75 32.13 11.33 -22.67
CA HIS A 75 32.19 10.04 -23.38
C HIS A 75 31.48 8.90 -22.64
N TYR A 76 30.80 9.18 -21.51
CA TYR A 76 30.09 8.13 -20.76
C TYR A 76 29.03 7.42 -21.59
N GLY A 77 28.30 8.17 -22.44
CA GLY A 77 27.33 7.61 -23.37
C GLY A 77 27.97 6.58 -24.32
N GLU A 78 29.13 6.89 -24.90
CA GLU A 78 29.88 5.98 -25.79
C GLU A 78 30.33 4.71 -25.07
N TYR A 79 30.73 4.82 -23.80
CA TYR A 79 31.14 3.66 -23.00
C TYR A 79 29.98 2.72 -22.64
N LEU A 80 28.74 3.23 -22.60
CA LEU A 80 27.54 2.46 -22.31
C LEU A 80 26.69 2.10 -23.54
N GLU A 81 26.97 2.68 -24.70
CA GLU A 81 26.15 2.52 -25.92
C GLU A 81 25.88 1.05 -26.24
N ARG A 82 26.92 0.21 -26.21
CA ARG A 82 26.78 -1.22 -26.49
C ARG A 82 25.88 -1.92 -25.46
N THR A 83 26.05 -1.62 -24.17
CA THR A 83 25.26 -2.18 -23.06
C THR A 83 23.80 -1.77 -23.17
N TYR A 84 23.56 -0.48 -23.44
CA TYR A 84 22.24 0.07 -23.67
C TYR A 84 21.53 -0.66 -24.81
N ARG A 85 22.18 -0.79 -25.97
CA ARG A 85 21.58 -1.45 -27.13
C ARG A 85 21.15 -2.89 -26.85
N ILE A 86 22.04 -3.73 -26.31
CA ILE A 86 21.72 -5.14 -26.04
C ILE A 86 20.66 -5.32 -24.93
N LEU A 87 20.62 -4.41 -23.95
CA LEU A 87 19.58 -4.39 -22.93
C LEU A 87 18.23 -3.93 -23.51
N SER A 88 18.22 -2.87 -24.31
CA SER A 88 17.02 -2.38 -24.98
C SER A 88 16.44 -3.42 -25.96
N ASP A 89 17.28 -4.10 -26.74
CA ASP A 89 16.85 -5.20 -27.62
C ASP A 89 16.19 -6.34 -26.82
N PHE A 90 16.73 -6.67 -25.65
CA PHE A 90 16.12 -7.66 -24.75
C PHE A 90 14.77 -7.18 -24.21
N LEU A 91 14.68 -5.92 -23.78
CA LEU A 91 13.46 -5.33 -23.23
C LEU A 91 12.39 -5.12 -24.29
N GLU A 92 12.74 -4.86 -25.55
CA GLU A 92 11.78 -4.83 -26.65
C GLU A 92 11.14 -6.20 -26.90
N GLN A 93 11.93 -7.27 -26.72
CA GLN A 93 11.50 -8.64 -26.94
C GLN A 93 10.70 -9.23 -25.76
N TYR A 94 11.02 -8.86 -24.51
CA TYR A 94 10.49 -9.51 -23.31
C TYR A 94 9.83 -8.56 -22.30
N ASP A 95 9.68 -7.28 -22.65
CA ASP A 95 9.05 -6.17 -21.91
C ASP A 95 9.69 -5.79 -20.56
N ALA A 96 10.32 -6.73 -19.84
CA ALA A 96 10.99 -6.49 -18.57
C ALA A 96 12.13 -7.48 -18.29
N LEU A 97 13.09 -7.04 -17.49
CA LEU A 97 14.19 -7.84 -16.94
C LEU A 97 14.17 -7.76 -15.40
N PRO A 98 13.43 -8.65 -14.70
CA PRO A 98 13.43 -8.73 -13.24
C PRO A 98 14.61 -9.55 -12.71
N LEU A 99 15.39 -8.95 -11.81
CA LEU A 99 16.58 -9.52 -11.20
C LEU A 99 16.37 -9.68 -9.71
N LYS A 100 16.53 -10.89 -9.19
CA LYS A 100 16.61 -11.12 -7.76
C LYS A 100 18.00 -10.70 -7.27
N VAL A 101 18.03 -9.87 -6.24
CA VAL A 101 19.26 -9.39 -5.61
C VAL A 101 19.60 -10.29 -4.43
N GLU A 102 20.77 -10.91 -4.48
CA GLU A 102 21.36 -11.67 -3.38
C GLU A 102 22.65 -10.99 -2.91
N THR A 103 23.19 -11.42 -1.78
CA THR A 103 24.40 -10.82 -1.17
C THR A 103 25.59 -10.71 -2.11
N LEU A 104 25.75 -11.66 -3.03
CA LEU A 104 26.93 -11.76 -3.93
C LEU A 104 26.57 -11.83 -5.41
N SER A 105 25.28 -11.88 -5.76
CA SER A 105 24.85 -12.15 -7.13
C SER A 105 23.54 -11.46 -7.50
N PHE A 106 23.35 -11.23 -8.79
CA PHE A 106 22.02 -11.00 -9.35
C PHE A 106 21.57 -12.27 -10.07
N LYS A 107 20.32 -12.66 -9.84
CA LYS A 107 19.72 -13.84 -10.48
C LYS A 107 18.59 -13.46 -11.41
N PHE A 108 18.56 -14.11 -12.58
CA PHE A 108 17.46 -14.08 -13.52
C PHE A 108 16.98 -15.52 -13.74
N MET A 109 15.68 -15.78 -13.63
CA MET A 109 15.12 -17.13 -13.82
C MET A 109 15.82 -18.20 -12.96
N ASN A 110 16.18 -17.83 -11.72
CA ASN A 110 16.91 -18.66 -10.76
C ASN A 110 18.37 -19.03 -11.15
N ALA A 111 18.89 -18.49 -12.26
CA ALA A 111 20.29 -18.60 -12.66
C ALA A 111 21.06 -17.31 -12.30
N PRO A 112 22.29 -17.39 -11.76
CA PRO A 112 23.12 -16.21 -11.53
C PRO A 112 23.56 -15.63 -12.88
N VAL A 113 23.31 -14.33 -13.06
CA VAL A 113 23.72 -13.56 -14.26
C VAL A 113 24.81 -12.53 -13.97
N TYR A 114 25.04 -12.27 -12.69
CA TYR A 114 26.16 -11.51 -12.17
C TYR A 114 26.61 -12.20 -10.89
N GLN A 115 27.92 -12.43 -10.73
CA GLN A 115 28.47 -12.95 -9.49
C GLN A 115 29.89 -12.43 -9.30
N GLU A 116 30.18 -11.93 -8.10
CA GLU A 116 31.53 -11.51 -7.69
C GLU A 116 31.83 -12.05 -6.28
N GLU A 117 33.11 -12.05 -5.92
CA GLU A 117 33.55 -12.45 -4.57
C GLU A 117 33.02 -11.49 -3.50
N ALA A 118 33.04 -11.94 -2.24
CA ALA A 118 32.62 -11.16 -1.09
C ALA A 118 33.57 -9.97 -0.86
N SER A 119 33.17 -8.82 -1.38
CA SER A 119 33.86 -7.54 -1.25
C SER A 119 32.85 -6.44 -0.98
N GLU A 120 33.25 -5.39 -0.27
CA GLU A 120 32.44 -4.18 -0.12
C GLU A 120 32.26 -3.42 -1.45
N GLN A 121 33.06 -3.75 -2.47
CA GLN A 121 32.91 -3.24 -3.83
C GLN A 121 31.97 -4.08 -4.69
N ASN A 122 31.58 -5.29 -4.23
CA ASN A 122 30.65 -6.16 -4.94
C ASN A 122 29.33 -5.41 -5.17
N LEU A 123 28.91 -5.33 -6.42
CA LEU A 123 27.76 -4.53 -6.81
C LEU A 123 26.49 -5.01 -6.14
N ALA A 124 26.22 -6.32 -6.19
CA ALA A 124 25.02 -6.93 -5.63
C ALA A 124 24.93 -6.72 -4.10
N ASN A 125 26.08 -6.77 -3.41
CA ASN A 125 26.14 -6.52 -1.97
C ASN A 125 25.70 -5.10 -1.60
N LYS A 126 26.04 -4.08 -2.40
CA LYS A 126 25.61 -2.69 -2.14
C LYS A 126 24.08 -2.56 -2.16
N PHE A 127 23.42 -3.19 -3.14
CA PHE A 127 21.96 -3.22 -3.25
C PHE A 127 21.35 -4.04 -2.12
N TYR A 128 21.89 -5.23 -1.85
CA TYR A 128 21.36 -6.14 -0.84
C TYR A 128 21.45 -5.56 0.58
N ARG A 129 22.58 -4.95 0.94
CA ARG A 129 22.80 -4.31 2.24
C ARG A 129 21.78 -3.22 2.52
N ASP A 130 21.43 -2.45 1.50
CA ASP A 130 20.49 -1.32 1.61
C ASP A 130 19.03 -1.77 1.37
N GLY A 131 18.74 -3.06 1.50
CA GLY A 131 17.38 -3.60 1.52
C GLY A 131 16.78 -3.95 0.16
N VAL A 132 17.47 -3.69 -0.96
CA VAL A 132 16.96 -4.01 -2.30
C VAL A 132 16.96 -5.54 -2.49
N ARG A 133 15.84 -6.08 -2.94
CA ARG A 133 15.64 -7.53 -3.17
C ARG A 133 15.28 -7.86 -4.60
N ILE A 134 14.67 -6.93 -5.33
CA ILE A 134 14.38 -7.08 -6.75
C ILE A 134 14.76 -5.78 -7.46
N LEU A 135 15.42 -5.89 -8.61
CA LEU A 135 15.66 -4.80 -9.56
C LEU A 135 14.96 -5.15 -10.87
N ILE A 136 14.28 -4.22 -11.52
CA ILE A 136 13.52 -4.46 -12.75
C ILE A 136 13.85 -3.38 -13.76
N PHE A 137 14.40 -3.78 -14.90
CA PHE A 137 14.50 -2.88 -16.06
C PHE A 137 13.28 -3.12 -16.96
N ARG A 138 12.62 -2.05 -17.42
CA ARG A 138 11.42 -2.12 -18.27
C ARG A 138 11.67 -1.59 -19.66
N LYS A 139 10.89 -2.10 -20.61
CA LYS A 139 10.78 -1.54 -21.95
C LYS A 139 10.47 -0.05 -21.91
N GLY A 140 11.22 0.71 -22.70
CA GLY A 140 11.21 2.17 -22.68
C GLY A 140 12.41 2.78 -21.94
N LEU A 141 13.24 1.96 -21.27
CA LEU A 141 14.50 2.40 -20.66
C LEU A 141 15.30 3.28 -21.61
N THR A 142 15.69 4.46 -21.13
CA THR A 142 16.51 5.40 -21.88
C THR A 142 18.01 5.24 -21.59
N ALA A 143 18.86 5.69 -22.51
CA ALA A 143 20.31 5.66 -22.33
C ALA A 143 20.76 6.52 -21.14
N GLU A 144 20.03 7.61 -20.87
CA GLU A 144 20.27 8.51 -19.74
C GLU A 144 19.94 7.83 -18.39
N GLU A 145 18.80 7.16 -18.27
CA GLU A 145 18.46 6.41 -17.05
C GLU A 145 19.46 5.29 -16.78
N LEU A 146 19.88 4.55 -17.80
CA LEU A 146 20.89 3.51 -17.63
C LEU A 146 22.22 4.10 -17.15
N LEU A 147 22.62 5.26 -17.70
CA LEU A 147 23.82 5.97 -17.26
C LEU A 147 23.70 6.42 -15.80
N ASN A 148 22.59 7.04 -15.42
CA ASN A 148 22.34 7.50 -14.05
C ASN A 148 22.38 6.34 -13.05
N TRP A 149 21.80 5.18 -13.41
CA TRP A 149 21.89 3.97 -12.60
C TRP A 149 23.34 3.47 -12.47
N VAL A 150 24.12 3.47 -13.55
CA VAL A 150 25.55 3.10 -13.53
C VAL A 150 26.38 4.06 -12.65
N LEU A 151 26.06 5.35 -12.65
CA LEU A 151 26.73 6.33 -11.79
C LEU A 151 26.45 6.06 -10.31
N ILE A 152 25.22 5.68 -9.94
CA ILE A 152 24.89 5.23 -8.58
C ILE A 152 25.70 3.99 -8.20
N CYS A 153 25.82 3.02 -9.11
CA CYS A 153 26.62 1.81 -8.87
C CYS A 153 28.09 2.13 -8.54
N LEU A 154 28.62 3.19 -9.15
CA LEU A 154 29.99 3.68 -8.96
C LEU A 154 30.18 4.59 -7.73
N THR A 155 29.09 4.98 -7.06
CA THR A 155 29.15 5.85 -5.88
C THR A 155 29.98 5.22 -4.77
N ASN A 156 30.81 6.07 -4.15
CA ASN A 156 31.55 5.74 -2.95
C ASN A 156 30.84 6.33 -1.73
N PHE A 157 29.98 5.53 -1.11
CA PHE A 157 29.22 5.88 0.10
C PHE A 157 30.08 6.17 1.35
N ARG A 158 31.41 6.05 1.25
CA ARG A 158 32.36 6.46 2.31
C ARG A 158 32.92 7.87 2.13
N SER A 159 32.67 8.51 1.00
CA SER A 159 33.10 9.89 0.79
C SER A 159 32.22 10.85 1.58
N ALA A 160 32.79 11.99 2.00
CA ALA A 160 32.08 12.98 2.80
C ALA A 160 30.77 13.45 2.15
N ASP A 161 30.74 13.48 0.80
CA ASP A 161 29.60 13.91 -0.01
C ASP A 161 28.42 12.92 0.04
N TYR A 162 28.64 11.66 0.44
CA TYR A 162 27.63 10.59 0.44
C TYR A 162 27.57 9.82 1.77
N LEU A 163 28.16 10.36 2.84
CA LEU A 163 28.27 9.68 4.15
C LEU A 163 26.90 9.38 4.80
N HIS A 164 25.86 10.11 4.41
CA HIS A 164 24.49 9.98 4.91
C HIS A 164 23.52 9.47 3.83
N GLU A 165 24.03 9.07 2.67
CA GLU A 165 23.25 8.54 1.57
C GLU A 165 23.41 7.02 1.52
N ASP A 166 22.34 6.30 1.22
CA ASP A 166 22.38 4.88 0.89
C ASP A 166 21.97 4.66 -0.58
N MET A 167 22.15 3.42 -1.07
CA MET A 167 21.88 3.08 -2.47
C MET A 167 20.41 3.31 -2.86
N VAL A 168 19.49 3.05 -1.94
CA VAL A 168 18.05 3.28 -2.16
C VAL A 168 17.75 4.77 -2.28
N SER A 169 18.31 5.60 -1.39
CA SER A 169 18.14 7.05 -1.38
C SER A 169 18.63 7.68 -2.68
N LEU A 170 19.76 7.22 -3.22
CA LEU A 170 20.27 7.70 -4.51
C LEU A 170 19.40 7.24 -5.69
N MET A 171 18.95 5.98 -5.70
CA MET A 171 18.03 5.51 -6.74
C MET A 171 16.68 6.22 -6.71
N TRP A 172 16.18 6.55 -5.51
CA TRP A 172 14.95 7.30 -5.31
C TRP A 172 15.06 8.72 -5.90
N LYS A 173 16.17 9.41 -5.63
CA LYS A 173 16.45 10.76 -6.18
C LYS A 173 16.56 10.82 -7.71
N GLN A 174 16.84 9.71 -8.39
CA GLN A 174 16.94 9.67 -9.85
C GLN A 174 15.58 9.54 -10.55
N GLU A 175 14.49 9.28 -9.82
CA GLU A 175 13.12 9.19 -10.36
C GLU A 175 13.03 8.36 -11.66
N PHE A 176 13.65 7.18 -11.68
CA PHE A 176 13.66 6.33 -12.86
C PHE A 176 12.23 6.01 -13.34
N ALA A 177 11.96 6.27 -14.61
CA ALA A 177 10.69 5.96 -15.25
C ALA A 177 10.59 4.47 -15.62
N PHE A 178 11.72 3.83 -15.93
CA PHE A 178 11.79 2.47 -16.45
C PHE A 178 12.75 1.55 -15.67
N ILE A 179 13.27 1.99 -14.53
CA ILE A 179 13.99 1.14 -13.57
C ILE A 179 13.19 1.12 -12.27
N GLU A 180 12.66 -0.05 -11.92
CA GLU A 180 11.92 -0.26 -10.69
C GLU A 180 12.70 -1.15 -9.74
N TYR A 181 12.40 -1.07 -8.45
CA TYR A 181 13.08 -1.87 -7.45
C TYR A 181 12.17 -2.13 -6.25
N VAL A 182 12.32 -3.32 -5.68
CA VAL A 182 11.62 -3.71 -4.45
C VAL A 182 12.62 -3.64 -3.31
N VAL A 183 12.36 -2.74 -2.37
CA VAL A 183 13.09 -2.64 -1.11
C VAL A 183 12.31 -3.37 -0.04
N VAL A 184 12.99 -4.24 0.67
CA VAL A 184 12.52 -4.77 1.94
C VAL A 184 13.16 -3.92 3.02
N GLU A 185 12.37 -3.05 3.63
CA GLU A 185 12.75 -2.43 4.89
C GLU A 185 12.93 -3.55 5.91
N THR A 186 14.06 -3.54 6.62
CA THR A 186 14.40 -4.54 7.64
C THR A 186 13.20 -4.81 8.53
N PHE A 187 12.58 -5.98 8.36
CA PHE A 187 11.34 -6.30 9.04
C PHE A 187 11.56 -6.77 10.48
N ALA A 188 10.57 -6.38 11.28
CA ALA A 188 9.95 -7.14 12.34
C ALA A 188 10.81 -7.46 13.58
N VAL A 189 10.75 -6.51 14.50
CA VAL A 189 10.55 -6.81 15.92
C VAL A 189 9.36 -7.75 16.03
N GLY A 190 9.60 -9.02 16.39
CA GLY A 190 8.53 -10.00 16.63
C GLY A 190 8.86 -11.46 16.32
N VAL A 191 9.96 -11.74 15.62
CA VAL A 191 10.37 -13.13 15.31
C VAL A 191 11.54 -13.55 16.21
N GLU A 192 11.43 -14.68 16.90
CA GLU A 192 12.43 -15.15 17.88
C GLU A 192 13.79 -15.49 17.25
N SER A 193 13.85 -15.59 15.90
CA SER A 193 15.10 -15.81 15.18
C SER A 193 15.24 -14.99 13.90
N GLU A 194 16.47 -14.52 13.64
CA GLU A 194 16.89 -13.87 12.39
C GLU A 194 16.65 -14.79 11.16
N SER A 195 16.58 -16.11 11.40
CA SER A 195 16.32 -17.14 10.39
C SER A 195 14.86 -17.12 9.90
N GLU A 196 13.90 -16.96 10.80
CA GLU A 196 12.47 -16.97 10.46
C GLU A 196 12.06 -15.66 9.77
N ALA A 197 12.57 -14.52 10.23
CA ALA A 197 12.39 -13.23 9.55
C ALA A 197 12.94 -13.26 8.11
N ARG A 198 14.12 -13.86 7.91
CA ARG A 198 14.69 -14.08 6.57
C ARG A 198 13.82 -15.01 5.71
N ALA A 199 13.27 -16.07 6.30
CA ALA A 199 12.41 -17.01 5.58
C ALA A 199 11.07 -16.38 5.13
N GLU A 200 10.48 -15.48 5.92
CA GLU A 200 9.29 -14.72 5.54
C GLU A 200 9.58 -13.74 4.41
N VAL A 201 10.68 -12.98 4.53
CA VAL A 201 11.15 -12.08 3.47
C VAL A 201 11.40 -12.84 2.18
N ASP A 202 12.05 -14.00 2.25
CA ASP A 202 12.31 -14.83 1.08
C ASP A 202 11.02 -15.34 0.44
N LYS A 203 9.99 -15.68 1.22
CA LYS A 203 8.66 -16.07 0.68
C LYS A 203 8.02 -14.91 -0.08
N ILE A 204 8.01 -13.72 0.50
CA ILE A 204 7.42 -12.50 -0.11
C ILE A 204 8.17 -12.13 -1.39
N VAL A 205 9.51 -12.09 -1.32
CA VAL A 205 10.36 -11.78 -2.47
C VAL A 205 10.17 -12.81 -3.58
N ASN A 206 10.08 -14.11 -3.24
CA ASN A 206 9.85 -15.15 -4.24
C ASN A 206 8.45 -15.07 -4.87
N TYR A 207 7.41 -14.69 -4.10
CA TYR A 207 6.07 -14.46 -4.61
C TYR A 207 5.99 -13.24 -5.55
N LEU A 208 6.58 -12.12 -5.15
CA LEU A 208 6.66 -10.94 -6.02
C LEU A 208 7.46 -11.25 -7.29
N TYR A 209 8.58 -11.96 -7.15
CA TYR A 209 9.41 -12.37 -8.28
C TYR A 209 8.70 -13.35 -9.22
N SER A 210 7.90 -14.29 -8.71
CA SER A 210 7.11 -15.21 -9.53
C SER A 210 6.00 -14.49 -10.31
N ARG A 211 5.34 -13.50 -9.70
CA ARG A 211 4.31 -12.68 -10.35
C ARG A 211 4.90 -11.79 -11.44
N LEU A 212 6.07 -11.19 -11.19
CA LEU A 212 6.80 -10.35 -12.15
C LEU A 212 7.41 -11.12 -13.32
N THR A 213 7.76 -12.39 -13.11
CA THR A 213 8.23 -13.27 -14.19
C THR A 213 7.09 -13.97 -14.92
N SER A 214 5.86 -13.92 -14.37
CA SER A 214 4.66 -14.48 -15.02
C SER A 214 4.11 -13.54 -16.10
N ALA A 215 3.60 -14.09 -17.21
CA ALA A 215 3.15 -13.35 -18.39
C ALA A 215 1.76 -12.71 -18.17
N SER A 216 1.63 -11.92 -17.10
CA SER A 216 0.43 -11.13 -16.82
C SER A 216 0.69 -9.69 -17.23
N ALA A 217 -0.25 -9.11 -17.99
CA ALA A 217 -0.23 -7.71 -18.40
C ALA A 217 -0.55 -6.73 -17.25
N ASP A 218 -0.67 -7.22 -16.01
CA ASP A 218 -0.87 -6.41 -14.81
C ASP A 218 0.48 -5.86 -14.34
N HIS A 219 0.91 -4.78 -14.97
CA HIS A 219 2.11 -4.05 -14.59
C HIS A 219 1.82 -3.14 -13.39
N ILE A 220 1.89 -3.69 -12.19
CA ILE A 220 1.89 -2.92 -10.94
C ILE A 220 3.27 -2.29 -10.77
N LYS A 221 3.32 -0.96 -10.66
CA LYS A 221 4.53 -0.21 -10.29
C LYS A 221 4.77 -0.40 -8.79
N PHE A 222 5.70 -1.25 -8.41
CA PHE A 222 6.08 -1.46 -7.01
C PHE A 222 7.26 -0.55 -6.67
N ALA A 223 7.00 0.65 -6.15
CA ALA A 223 8.06 1.54 -5.66
C ALA A 223 8.32 1.39 -4.14
N ARG A 224 7.35 0.88 -3.39
CA ARG A 224 7.47 0.55 -1.96
C ARG A 224 6.25 -0.30 -1.61
N ILE A 225 6.44 -1.43 -0.94
CA ILE A 225 5.33 -2.24 -0.43
C ILE A 225 5.37 -2.07 1.08
N SER A 226 4.34 -1.44 1.67
CA SER A 226 4.19 -1.42 3.12
C SER A 226 3.62 -2.76 3.60
N LEU A 227 3.82 -3.09 4.87
CA LEU A 227 3.18 -4.27 5.48
C LEU A 227 1.65 -4.22 5.35
N GLU A 228 1.06 -3.04 5.32
CA GLU A 228 -0.39 -2.85 5.21
C GLU A 228 -0.90 -3.22 3.80
N ASP A 229 -0.11 -2.98 2.75
CA ASP A 229 -0.42 -3.45 1.39
C ASP A 229 -0.32 -4.98 1.27
N LEU A 230 0.52 -5.59 2.10
CA LEU A 230 0.70 -7.04 2.19
C LEU A 230 -0.42 -7.72 3.00
N GLU A 231 -0.93 -7.06 4.04
CA GLU A 231 -2.02 -7.58 4.89
C GLU A 231 -3.31 -7.85 4.10
N ILE A 232 -3.56 -7.11 3.01
CA ILE A 232 -4.75 -7.27 2.16
C ILE A 232 -4.66 -8.51 1.24
N GLU A 233 -3.46 -8.94 0.85
CA GLU A 233 -3.25 -10.16 0.02
C GLU A 233 -2.74 -11.37 0.85
N LEU A 234 -2.47 -11.22 2.15
CA LEU A 234 -1.99 -12.26 3.06
C LEU A 234 -3.05 -12.75 4.08
N GLU A 235 -4.33 -12.78 3.72
CA GLU A 235 -5.41 -13.32 4.57
C GLU A 235 -5.22 -14.78 5.07
N ASP A 236 -4.15 -15.48 4.65
CA ASP A 236 -3.78 -16.83 5.10
C ASP A 236 -2.46 -16.89 5.92
N ILE A 237 -2.02 -15.81 6.60
CA ILE A 237 -0.90 -15.87 7.57
C ILE A 237 -1.27 -15.21 8.91
N ASP A 238 -1.05 -15.95 9.99
CA ASP A 238 -1.43 -15.62 11.37
C ASP A 238 -0.90 -14.27 11.87
N GLN A 239 -1.79 -13.48 12.46
CA GLN A 239 -1.49 -12.23 13.15
C GLN A 239 -0.71 -12.46 14.44
N ALA A 240 0.34 -11.66 14.69
CA ALA A 240 0.92 -11.53 16.03
C ALA A 240 1.29 -10.07 16.39
N LYS A 241 0.39 -9.47 17.18
CA LYS A 241 0.59 -8.55 18.32
C LYS A 241 1.96 -7.83 18.42
N GLY A 242 1.96 -6.53 18.15
CA GLY A 242 3.09 -5.65 18.47
C GLY A 242 3.17 -5.23 19.94
N VAL A 243 4.39 -5.02 20.46
CA VAL A 243 4.73 -4.10 21.58
C VAL A 243 6.25 -3.78 21.60
N VAL A 244 6.56 -2.47 21.61
CA VAL A 244 7.68 -1.69 22.20
C VAL A 244 9.14 -2.14 22.00
N ILE A 245 9.87 -1.36 21.19
CA ILE A 245 11.33 -1.43 21.01
C ILE A 245 12.07 -0.75 22.18
N LYS A 246 12.94 -1.50 22.86
CA LYS A 246 14.01 -0.95 23.73
C LYS A 246 15.20 -0.50 22.87
N GLY A 247 15.12 0.69 22.29
CA GLY A 247 16.33 1.47 22.04
C GLY A 247 16.79 2.07 23.36
N ASN A 248 18.10 2.29 23.56
CA ASN A 248 18.53 3.21 24.60
C ASN A 248 18.04 4.60 24.19
N PRO A 249 16.97 5.14 24.80
CA PRO A 249 16.48 6.45 24.44
C PRO A 249 17.59 7.45 24.77
N ALA A 250 17.74 8.50 23.95
CA ALA A 250 18.51 9.66 24.36
C ALA A 250 18.15 10.00 25.81
N THR A 251 19.16 10.09 26.68
CA THR A 251 18.90 10.29 28.11
C THR A 251 18.10 11.58 28.29
N PRO A 252 17.31 11.71 29.36
CA PRO A 252 16.60 12.95 29.66
C PRO A 252 17.52 14.18 29.57
N GLU A 253 18.79 14.04 29.96
CA GLU A 253 19.80 15.10 29.84
C GLU A 253 20.21 15.39 28.39
N GLN A 254 20.36 14.36 27.54
CA GLN A 254 20.68 14.55 26.13
C GLN A 254 19.53 15.18 25.36
N LYS A 255 18.29 14.76 25.65
CA LYS A 255 17.08 15.38 25.08
C LYS A 255 16.94 16.82 25.55
N ALA A 256 17.12 17.09 26.84
CA ALA A 256 17.08 18.44 27.39
C ALA A 256 18.14 19.34 26.75
N LYS A 257 19.36 18.84 26.56
CA LYS A 257 20.45 19.63 25.95
C LYS A 257 20.20 19.97 24.47
N VAL A 258 19.64 19.05 23.70
CA VAL A 258 19.26 19.30 22.30
C VAL A 258 18.05 20.24 22.23
N LEU A 259 17.06 20.07 23.11
CA LEU A 259 15.92 20.97 23.21
C LEU A 259 16.35 22.39 23.62
N ASP A 260 17.25 22.53 24.61
CA ASP A 260 17.81 23.81 25.03
C ASP A 260 18.58 24.49 23.89
N GLN A 261 19.35 23.73 23.09
CA GLN A 261 20.06 24.27 21.93
C GLN A 261 19.12 24.72 20.81
N ILE A 262 18.02 24.00 20.59
CA ILE A 262 16.98 24.37 19.62
C ILE A 262 16.21 25.62 20.12
N GLU A 263 15.84 25.67 21.40
CA GLU A 263 15.19 26.84 22.01
C GLU A 263 16.09 28.07 22.02
N GLU A 264 17.40 27.91 22.29
CA GLU A 264 18.37 29.00 22.26
C GLU A 264 18.60 29.52 20.83
N GLN A 265 18.57 28.65 19.82
CA GLN A 265 18.57 29.06 18.41
C GLN A 265 17.27 29.78 18.02
N ASP A 266 16.11 29.28 18.44
CA ASP A 266 14.82 29.88 18.13
C ASP A 266 14.63 31.25 18.80
N GLN A 267 15.07 31.41 20.06
CA GLN A 267 15.05 32.70 20.76
C GLN A 267 15.99 33.74 20.14
N ASN A 268 17.06 33.29 19.47
CA ASN A 268 18.05 34.17 18.83
C ASN A 268 17.72 34.54 17.37
N ARG A 269 16.64 34.00 16.77
CA ARG A 269 16.20 34.40 15.43
C ARG A 269 15.70 35.85 15.39
N MET A 270 15.96 36.55 14.29
CA MET A 270 15.49 37.93 14.05
C MET A 270 13.97 38.01 13.86
N MET A 271 13.36 36.96 13.32
CA MET A 271 11.96 36.94 12.90
C MET A 271 10.96 37.01 14.09
N PRO A 272 11.13 36.24 15.19
CA PRO A 272 10.31 36.41 16.39
C PRO A 272 10.37 37.83 16.98
N LYS A 273 11.55 38.50 16.91
CA LYS A 273 11.71 39.89 17.38
C LYS A 273 10.94 40.87 16.52
N LEU A 274 10.95 40.71 15.19
CA LEU A 274 10.13 41.51 14.28
C LEU A 274 8.64 41.35 14.57
N VAL A 275 8.16 40.13 14.77
CA VAL A 275 6.77 39.88 15.18
C VAL A 275 6.44 40.62 16.47
N VAL A 276 7.31 40.57 17.50
CA VAL A 276 7.09 41.32 18.74
C VAL A 276 7.00 42.83 18.51
N ILE A 277 7.87 43.40 17.66
CA ILE A 277 7.85 44.83 17.34
C ILE A 277 6.55 45.21 16.62
N LEU A 278 6.14 44.46 15.60
CA LEU A 278 4.90 44.76 14.86
C LEU A 278 3.67 44.70 15.75
N PHE A 279 3.60 43.72 16.66
CA PHE A 279 2.50 43.66 17.63
C PHE A 279 2.52 44.80 18.65
N ARG A 280 3.68 45.40 18.96
CA ARG A 280 3.73 46.64 19.75
C ARG A 280 3.20 47.84 18.97
N VAL A 281 3.52 47.94 17.67
CA VAL A 281 2.98 49.01 16.81
C VAL A 281 1.46 48.96 16.75
N LEU A 282 0.86 47.76 16.73
CA LEU A 282 -0.59 47.58 16.78
C LEU A 282 -1.26 48.05 18.09
N GLU A 283 -0.50 48.24 19.17
CA GLU A 283 -1.00 48.76 20.45
C GLU A 283 -1.03 50.30 20.49
N GLU A 284 -0.32 50.96 19.58
CA GLU A 284 -0.29 52.43 19.41
C GLU A 284 -1.44 52.92 18.52
N GLU A 285 -1.63 54.25 18.40
CA GLU A 285 -2.67 54.83 17.54
C GLU A 285 -2.43 54.47 16.06
N LEU A 286 -3.45 53.89 15.41
CA LEU A 286 -3.38 53.41 14.03
C LEU A 286 -4.14 54.34 13.07
N ASP A 287 -3.53 54.63 11.92
CA ASP A 287 -4.17 55.27 10.77
C ASP A 287 -4.21 54.33 9.55
N VAL A 288 -4.87 54.77 8.48
CA VAL A 288 -5.09 53.95 7.27
C VAL A 288 -3.77 53.59 6.58
N ASP A 289 -2.82 54.52 6.51
CA ASP A 289 -1.54 54.32 5.82
C ASP A 289 -0.64 53.32 6.57
N LEU A 290 -0.62 53.41 7.89
CA LEU A 290 0.10 52.47 8.75
C LEU A 290 -0.54 51.08 8.69
N VAL A 291 -1.87 50.99 8.66
CA VAL A 291 -2.58 49.71 8.53
C VAL A 291 -2.23 49.01 7.21
N GLN A 292 -2.21 49.74 6.10
CA GLN A 292 -1.79 49.19 4.81
C GLN A 292 -0.33 48.71 4.86
N SER A 293 0.57 49.52 5.41
CA SER A 293 1.98 49.17 5.58
C SER A 293 2.16 47.91 6.44
N LEU A 294 1.39 47.78 7.52
CA LEU A 294 1.42 46.60 8.39
C LEU A 294 0.91 45.36 7.66
N GLN A 295 -0.15 45.45 6.85
CA GLN A 295 -0.64 44.33 6.04
C GLN A 295 0.43 43.81 5.06
N GLU A 296 1.16 44.72 4.39
CA GLU A 296 2.26 44.36 3.50
C GLU A 296 3.39 43.64 4.25
N VAL A 297 3.81 44.17 5.40
CA VAL A 297 4.86 43.54 6.22
C VAL A 297 4.41 42.17 6.75
N PHE A 298 3.17 42.04 7.23
CA PHE A 298 2.64 40.75 7.66
C PHE A 298 2.57 39.74 6.51
N GLY A 299 2.28 40.19 5.28
CA GLY A 299 2.35 39.35 4.08
C GLY A 299 3.75 38.83 3.81
N GLN A 300 4.76 39.71 3.84
CA GLN A 300 6.17 39.31 3.67
C GLN A 300 6.64 38.34 4.77
N LEU A 301 6.20 38.56 6.00
CA LEU A 301 6.49 37.64 7.11
C LEU A 301 5.86 36.28 6.90
N LEU A 302 4.60 36.22 6.45
CA LEU A 302 3.93 34.96 6.12
C LEU A 302 4.70 34.17 5.07
N ASP A 303 5.12 34.83 3.98
CA ASP A 303 5.92 34.20 2.94
C ASP A 303 7.24 33.65 3.48
N SER A 304 7.92 34.43 4.33
CA SER A 304 9.15 33.99 4.98
C SER A 304 8.93 32.79 5.91
N PHE A 305 7.84 32.76 6.68
CA PHE A 305 7.53 31.61 7.55
C PHE A 305 7.21 30.35 6.74
N LEU A 306 6.48 30.48 5.63
CA LEU A 306 6.21 29.34 4.74
C LEU A 306 7.49 28.84 4.05
N ILE A 307 8.40 29.74 3.64
CA ILE A 307 9.73 29.36 3.12
C ILE A 307 10.51 28.52 4.15
N HIS A 308 10.39 28.84 5.43
CA HIS A 308 11.09 28.15 6.51
C HIS A 308 10.26 27.06 7.20
N GLU A 309 9.09 26.69 6.63
CA GLU A 309 8.19 25.66 7.14
C GLU A 309 7.73 25.92 8.60
N ASP A 310 7.73 27.17 9.04
CA ASP A 310 7.45 27.58 10.43
C ASP A 310 5.95 27.84 10.66
N PHE A 311 5.16 26.77 10.53
CA PHE A 311 3.72 26.81 10.81
C PHE A 311 3.40 27.20 12.25
N ARG A 312 4.31 26.87 13.18
CA ARG A 312 4.20 27.21 14.60
C ARG A 312 4.15 28.72 14.81
N THR A 313 5.07 29.47 14.21
CA THR A 313 5.10 30.94 14.34
C THR A 313 3.89 31.60 13.66
N ILE A 314 3.43 31.08 12.52
CA ILE A 314 2.19 31.55 11.88
C ILE A 314 1.00 31.40 12.85
N ASN A 315 0.87 30.23 13.48
CA ASN A 315 -0.17 30.00 14.48
C ASN A 315 -0.02 30.91 15.71
N GLN A 316 1.20 31.27 16.13
CA GLN A 316 1.43 32.23 17.21
C GLN A 316 0.99 33.66 16.83
N VAL A 317 1.24 34.09 15.60
CA VAL A 317 0.77 35.39 15.08
C VAL A 317 -0.76 35.48 15.17
N LEU A 318 -1.47 34.44 14.72
CA LEU A 318 -2.94 34.37 14.82
C LEU A 318 -3.44 34.41 16.28
N ARG A 319 -2.76 33.72 17.20
CA ARG A 319 -3.08 33.82 18.65
C ARG A 319 -2.85 35.22 19.20
N LYS A 320 -1.81 35.92 18.75
CA LYS A 320 -1.52 37.28 19.19
C LYS A 320 -2.58 38.28 18.72
N PHE A 321 -3.06 38.19 17.48
CA PHE A 321 -4.22 38.99 17.01
C PHE A 321 -5.42 38.80 17.93
N LYS A 322 -5.75 37.55 18.26
CA LYS A 322 -6.84 37.23 19.19
C LYS A 322 -6.60 37.74 20.62
N SER A 323 -5.35 37.86 21.05
CA SER A 323 -5.02 38.42 22.38
C SER A 323 -5.16 39.94 22.43
N LEU A 324 -4.87 40.64 21.33
CA LEU A 324 -5.02 42.10 21.24
C LEU A 324 -6.48 42.53 21.39
N SER A 325 -7.44 41.75 20.87
CA SER A 325 -8.87 42.06 21.02
C SER A 325 -9.38 42.07 22.47
N ARG A 326 -8.57 41.59 23.42
CA ARG A 326 -8.87 41.58 24.86
C ARG A 326 -8.16 42.69 25.64
N LYS A 327 -7.27 43.44 25.00
CA LYS A 327 -6.53 44.56 25.61
C LYS A 327 -7.35 45.85 25.53
N ASN A 328 -7.02 46.79 26.42
CA ASN A 328 -7.56 48.14 26.36
C ASN A 328 -6.75 48.94 25.31
N LEU A 329 -7.31 49.08 24.11
CA LEU A 329 -6.65 49.68 22.95
C LEU A 329 -7.22 51.07 22.65
N PRO A 330 -6.49 51.92 21.91
CA PRO A 330 -7.02 53.18 21.38
C PRO A 330 -8.34 52.99 20.62
N SER A 331 -9.22 53.99 20.67
CA SER A 331 -10.52 53.97 20.01
C SER A 331 -10.37 53.76 18.50
N GLY A 332 -11.04 52.75 17.93
CA GLY A 332 -10.98 52.44 16.50
C GLY A 332 -9.95 51.38 16.10
N ASN A 333 -8.90 51.15 16.90
CA ASN A 333 -7.85 50.15 16.61
C ASN A 333 -8.40 48.75 16.42
N LEU A 334 -9.45 48.37 17.15
CA LEU A 334 -10.03 47.03 17.06
C LEU A 334 -10.51 46.71 15.63
N VAL A 335 -11.08 47.67 14.91
CA VAL A 335 -11.55 47.47 13.53
C VAL A 335 -10.35 47.27 12.60
N TYR A 336 -9.30 48.08 12.75
CA TYR A 336 -8.07 47.92 11.97
C TYR A 336 -7.37 46.60 12.24
N ILE A 337 -7.26 46.18 13.50
CA ILE A 337 -6.67 44.88 13.88
C ILE A 337 -7.48 43.72 13.27
N GLN A 338 -8.81 43.79 13.28
CA GLN A 338 -9.67 42.80 12.63
C GLN A 338 -9.47 42.77 11.11
N GLN A 339 -9.31 43.94 10.47
CA GLN A 339 -8.99 44.02 9.04
C GLN A 339 -7.63 43.41 8.72
N ILE A 340 -6.61 43.66 9.54
CA ILE A 340 -5.27 43.07 9.38
C ILE A 340 -5.33 41.54 9.59
N GLU A 341 -6.00 41.06 10.65
CA GLU A 341 -6.17 39.63 10.90
C GLU A 341 -6.92 38.95 9.73
N SER A 342 -8.01 39.55 9.27
CA SER A 342 -8.78 39.02 8.14
C SER A 342 -7.97 39.00 6.85
N ARG A 343 -7.17 40.05 6.56
CA ARG A 343 -6.28 40.08 5.40
C ARG A 343 -5.19 39.02 5.53
N PHE A 344 -4.63 38.82 6.72
CA PHE A 344 -3.62 37.80 6.97
C PHE A 344 -4.16 36.38 6.75
N ILE A 345 -5.37 36.07 7.27
CA ILE A 345 -6.04 34.79 7.02
C ILE A 345 -6.37 34.62 5.53
N GLY A 346 -6.87 35.68 4.88
CA GLY A 346 -7.12 35.66 3.44
C GLY A 346 -5.87 35.35 2.63
N MET A 347 -4.73 35.99 2.96
CA MET A 347 -3.44 35.70 2.33
C MET A 347 -3.00 34.25 2.54
N MET A 348 -3.18 33.69 3.74
CA MET A 348 -2.88 32.28 4.02
C MET A 348 -3.64 31.31 3.11
N GLY A 349 -4.86 31.69 2.69
CA GLY A 349 -5.73 30.92 1.81
C GLY A 349 -5.58 31.24 0.33
N GLU A 350 -4.67 32.14 -0.07
CA GLU A 350 -4.42 32.46 -1.48
C GLU A 350 -3.86 31.22 -2.21
N PRO A 351 -4.29 30.94 -3.47
CA PRO A 351 -3.92 29.74 -4.20
C PRO A 351 -2.41 29.47 -4.22
N GLU A 352 -1.60 30.49 -4.44
CA GLU A 352 -0.14 30.39 -4.55
C GLU A 352 0.50 29.91 -3.24
N ARG A 353 -0.06 30.33 -2.09
CA ARG A 353 0.44 29.88 -0.77
C ARG A 353 -0.04 28.48 -0.42
N LEU A 354 -1.26 28.11 -0.82
CA LEU A 354 -1.77 26.77 -0.59
C LEU A 354 -1.10 25.73 -1.51
N GLU A 355 -0.76 26.10 -2.74
CA GLU A 355 0.11 25.30 -3.60
C GLU A 355 1.48 25.10 -2.94
N ARG A 356 2.07 26.17 -2.41
CA ARG A 356 3.34 26.05 -1.66
C ARG A 356 3.22 25.14 -0.44
N VAL A 357 2.12 25.22 0.31
CA VAL A 357 1.89 24.32 1.44
C VAL A 357 1.80 22.87 0.96
N ALA A 358 1.12 22.59 -0.15
CA ALA A 358 1.09 21.25 -0.74
C ALA A 358 2.48 20.79 -1.18
N ASP A 359 3.27 21.63 -1.85
CA ASP A 359 4.64 21.30 -2.25
C ASP A 359 5.54 20.98 -1.04
N ILE A 360 5.41 21.75 0.05
CA ILE A 360 6.11 21.49 1.31
C ILE A 360 5.73 20.09 1.82
N LEU A 361 4.43 19.79 1.94
CA LEU A 361 3.96 18.51 2.45
C LEU A 361 4.37 17.33 1.56
N GLU A 362 4.40 17.51 0.24
CA GLU A 362 4.86 16.49 -0.71
C GLU A 362 6.37 16.27 -0.67
N SER A 363 7.16 17.30 -0.40
CA SER A 363 8.62 17.17 -0.29
C SER A 363 9.09 16.51 1.01
N MET A 364 8.28 16.57 2.08
CA MET A 364 8.64 16.02 3.40
C MET A 364 8.71 14.49 3.38
N ALA A 365 9.79 13.93 3.91
CA ALA A 365 9.90 12.49 4.18
C ALA A 365 8.97 12.06 5.34
N GLU A 366 8.87 12.90 6.36
CA GLU A 366 8.01 12.71 7.54
C GLU A 366 7.50 14.08 8.02
N ILE A 367 6.21 14.17 8.36
CA ILE A 367 5.61 15.39 8.89
C ILE A 367 5.86 15.43 10.40
N ARG A 368 6.82 16.26 10.84
CA ARG A 368 7.20 16.34 12.27
C ARG A 368 6.12 16.98 13.16
N GLU A 369 5.40 17.97 12.64
CA GLU A 369 4.41 18.75 13.41
C GLU A 369 3.04 18.83 12.71
N PRO A 370 2.37 17.68 12.48
CA PRO A 370 1.11 17.64 11.74
C PRO A 370 0.01 18.50 12.39
N GLN A 371 0.04 18.63 13.72
CA GLN A 371 -0.89 19.49 14.47
C GLN A 371 -0.77 20.99 14.14
N GLU A 372 0.42 21.49 13.80
CA GLU A 372 0.61 22.91 13.49
C GLU A 372 0.14 23.23 12.07
N ILE A 373 0.39 22.32 11.13
CA ILE A 373 -0.16 22.39 9.76
C ILE A 373 -1.68 22.27 9.80
N HIS A 374 -2.23 21.30 10.54
CA HIS A 374 -3.68 21.15 10.68
C HIS A 374 -4.32 22.42 11.28
N ARG A 375 -3.67 23.05 12.27
CA ARG A 375 -4.15 24.31 12.85
C ARG A 375 -4.07 25.48 11.86
N TYR A 376 -3.03 25.55 11.04
CA TYR A 376 -2.93 26.53 9.95
C TYR A 376 -4.11 26.37 8.99
N LEU A 377 -4.34 25.15 8.49
CA LEU A 377 -5.36 24.86 7.47
C LEU A 377 -6.78 25.05 8.00
N THR A 378 -7.07 24.63 9.24
CA THR A 378 -8.40 24.80 9.85
C THR A 378 -8.73 26.23 10.28
N ARG A 379 -7.76 27.14 10.20
CA ARG A 379 -7.95 28.57 10.51
C ARG A 379 -8.27 29.42 9.28
N LEU A 380 -8.18 28.84 8.08
CA LEU A 380 -8.57 29.46 6.82
C LEU A 380 -10.08 29.74 6.78
N ASP A 381 -10.50 30.57 5.84
CA ASP A 381 -11.92 30.82 5.56
C ASP A 381 -12.44 29.94 4.41
N GLU A 382 -13.72 30.07 4.10
CA GLU A 382 -14.40 29.32 3.06
C GLU A 382 -13.81 29.49 1.65
N ASN A 383 -13.20 30.64 1.35
CA ASN A 383 -12.63 30.90 0.04
C ASN A 383 -11.41 29.99 -0.23
N ALA A 384 -10.81 29.42 0.81
CA ALA A 384 -9.72 28.47 0.69
C ALA A 384 -10.15 27.07 0.26
N ILE A 385 -11.44 26.72 0.31
CA ILE A 385 -11.92 25.35 -0.02
C ILE A 385 -11.55 24.97 -1.45
N VAL A 386 -11.84 25.83 -2.43
CA VAL A 386 -11.56 25.54 -3.85
C VAL A 386 -10.04 25.48 -4.11
N PRO A 387 -9.22 26.46 -3.66
CA PRO A 387 -7.77 26.36 -3.71
C PRO A 387 -7.19 25.09 -3.06
N LEU A 388 -7.66 24.69 -1.88
CA LEU A 388 -7.22 23.46 -1.20
C LEU A 388 -7.57 22.21 -2.01
N LEU A 389 -8.74 22.17 -2.65
CA LEU A 389 -9.11 21.08 -3.56
C LEU A 389 -8.18 21.02 -4.78
N THR A 390 -7.83 22.17 -5.35
CA THR A 390 -6.87 22.26 -6.47
C THR A 390 -5.48 21.75 -6.05
N ALA A 391 -5.01 22.15 -4.87
CA ALA A 391 -3.74 21.69 -4.32
C ALA A 391 -3.77 20.16 -4.05
N LEU A 392 -4.85 19.66 -3.45
CA LEU A 392 -5.06 18.24 -3.17
C LEU A 392 -5.03 17.38 -4.45
N GLU A 393 -5.45 17.89 -5.60
CA GLU A 393 -5.40 17.14 -6.87
C GLU A 393 -3.98 16.87 -7.39
N ARG A 394 -2.96 17.58 -6.88
CA ARG A 394 -1.55 17.44 -7.28
C ARG A 394 -0.73 16.60 -6.30
N MET A 395 -1.30 16.30 -5.14
CA MET A 395 -0.64 15.54 -4.07
C MET A 395 -0.67 14.04 -4.37
N GLU A 396 0.33 13.28 -3.95
CA GLU A 396 0.41 11.83 -4.17
C GLU A 396 0.45 11.06 -2.84
N LYS A 397 1.08 11.62 -1.81
CA LYS A 397 1.27 10.95 -0.53
C LYS A 397 -0.01 10.93 0.31
N VAL A 398 -0.32 9.75 0.86
CA VAL A 398 -1.56 9.49 1.62
C VAL A 398 -1.67 10.39 2.86
N ASP A 399 -0.62 10.50 3.67
CA ASP A 399 -0.64 11.24 4.94
C ASP A 399 -0.84 12.76 4.74
N PRO A 400 -0.08 13.46 3.87
CA PRO A 400 -0.38 14.83 3.46
C PRO A 400 -1.82 15.06 2.97
N ARG A 401 -2.31 14.19 2.06
CA ARG A 401 -3.68 14.31 1.53
C ARG A 401 -4.71 14.21 2.66
N ARG A 402 -4.49 13.31 3.62
CA ARG A 402 -5.35 13.11 4.79
C ARG A 402 -5.44 14.38 5.64
N LEU A 403 -4.30 15.05 5.86
CA LEU A 403 -4.20 16.31 6.60
C LEU A 403 -5.02 17.43 5.96
N VAL A 404 -4.95 17.55 4.63
CA VAL A 404 -5.74 18.53 3.87
C VAL A 404 -7.22 18.17 3.90
N CYS A 405 -7.59 16.90 3.72
CA CYS A 405 -8.97 16.44 3.82
C CYS A 405 -9.59 16.70 5.20
N ASP A 406 -8.80 16.50 6.26
CA ASP A 406 -9.21 16.81 7.63
C ASP A 406 -9.57 18.28 7.82
N ALA A 407 -8.80 19.19 7.19
CA ALA A 407 -9.11 20.60 7.20
C ALA A 407 -10.33 20.93 6.33
N LEU A 408 -10.45 20.35 5.13
CA LEU A 408 -11.61 20.51 4.26
C LEU A 408 -12.92 20.09 4.93
N ALA A 409 -12.91 19.01 5.71
CA ALA A 409 -14.08 18.56 6.48
C ALA A 409 -14.49 19.54 7.59
N VAL A 410 -13.55 20.34 8.11
CA VAL A 410 -13.84 21.40 9.09
C VAL A 410 -14.36 22.66 8.39
N LEU A 411 -13.69 23.08 7.31
CA LEU A 411 -14.00 24.32 6.58
C LEU A 411 -15.31 24.22 5.79
N GLY A 412 -15.57 23.08 5.15
CA GLY A 412 -16.68 22.92 4.21
C GLY A 412 -17.95 22.34 4.79
N LYS A 413 -18.17 22.38 6.12
CA LYS A 413 -19.39 21.86 6.76
C LYS A 413 -20.68 22.41 6.14
N GLU A 414 -20.68 23.70 5.78
CA GLU A 414 -21.83 24.40 5.19
C GLU A 414 -21.81 24.38 3.64
N GLN A 415 -20.77 23.80 3.01
CA GLN A 415 -20.53 23.83 1.56
C GLN A 415 -20.37 22.43 0.97
N LEU A 416 -21.27 21.54 1.37
CA LEU A 416 -21.25 20.13 0.97
C LEU A 416 -21.35 19.94 -0.56
N ASP A 417 -22.00 20.86 -1.27
CA ASP A 417 -22.17 20.82 -2.72
C ASP A 417 -20.83 20.84 -3.47
N VAL A 418 -19.81 21.50 -2.91
CA VAL A 418 -18.48 21.58 -3.51
C VAL A 418 -17.85 20.20 -3.57
N PHE A 419 -17.95 19.42 -2.49
CA PHE A 419 -17.43 18.05 -2.41
C PHE A 419 -18.26 17.07 -3.23
N GLN A 420 -19.59 17.20 -3.20
CA GLN A 420 -20.48 16.36 -4.01
C GLN A 420 -20.19 16.48 -5.52
N ARG A 421 -19.90 17.69 -6.01
CA ARG A 421 -19.52 17.88 -7.42
C ARG A 421 -18.23 17.15 -7.78
N ARG A 422 -17.29 17.02 -6.85
CA ARG A 422 -16.00 16.32 -7.05
C ARG A 422 -16.10 14.80 -7.02
N LEU A 423 -17.21 14.23 -6.52
CA LEU A 423 -17.50 12.80 -6.65
C LEU A 423 -17.70 12.33 -8.10
N GLN A 424 -17.94 13.25 -9.04
CA GLN A 424 -18.05 12.94 -10.47
C GLN A 424 -16.70 12.99 -11.21
N SER A 425 -15.60 13.17 -10.49
CA SER A 425 -14.26 13.24 -11.08
C SER A 425 -13.80 11.89 -11.65
N ASN A 426 -13.06 11.91 -12.75
CA ASN A 426 -12.39 10.72 -13.27
C ASN A 426 -11.13 10.33 -12.45
N LYS A 427 -10.64 11.22 -11.58
CA LYS A 427 -9.49 10.98 -10.70
C LYS A 427 -9.93 10.20 -9.46
N ALA A 428 -9.62 8.90 -9.42
CA ALA A 428 -10.03 8.00 -8.33
C ALA A 428 -9.61 8.51 -6.93
N ASN A 429 -8.37 8.97 -6.77
CA ASN A 429 -7.89 9.47 -5.47
C ASN A 429 -8.67 10.70 -4.98
N LEU A 430 -9.07 11.59 -5.89
CA LEU A 430 -9.93 12.72 -5.51
C LEU A 430 -11.30 12.24 -5.07
N VAL A 431 -11.89 11.26 -5.74
CA VAL A 431 -13.20 10.71 -5.34
C VAL A 431 -13.12 10.06 -3.95
N ARG A 432 -12.06 9.31 -3.66
CA ARG A 432 -11.82 8.72 -2.33
C ARG A 432 -11.66 9.77 -1.24
N ASP A 433 -10.91 10.82 -1.53
CA ASP A 433 -10.76 11.95 -0.61
C ASP A 433 -12.11 12.62 -0.33
N MET A 434 -12.94 12.80 -1.36
CA MET A 434 -14.27 13.37 -1.17
C MET A 434 -15.20 12.44 -0.39
N MET A 435 -15.13 11.12 -0.63
CA MET A 435 -15.84 10.13 0.20
C MET A 435 -15.43 10.27 1.66
N TYR A 436 -14.12 10.39 1.94
CA TYR A 436 -13.62 10.59 3.29
C TYR A 436 -14.07 11.93 3.91
N VAL A 437 -13.96 13.04 3.18
CA VAL A 437 -14.40 14.37 3.65
C VAL A 437 -15.90 14.34 3.97
N ILE A 438 -16.72 13.76 3.10
CA ILE A 438 -18.17 13.65 3.30
C ILE A 438 -18.50 12.74 4.49
N ASP A 439 -17.79 11.63 4.66
CA ASP A 439 -17.97 10.76 5.82
C ASP A 439 -17.63 11.48 7.13
N LYS A 440 -16.54 12.26 7.15
CA LYS A 440 -16.11 13.06 8.31
C LYS A 440 -17.03 14.23 8.62
N ILE A 441 -17.62 14.88 7.61
CA ILE A 441 -18.68 15.89 7.79
C ILE A 441 -19.95 15.24 8.35
N ASN A 442 -20.24 14.00 7.92
CA ASN A 442 -21.39 13.21 8.29
C ASN A 442 -22.75 13.93 8.10
N PRO A 443 -23.08 14.38 6.89
CA PRO A 443 -24.34 15.07 6.63
C PRO A 443 -25.56 14.11 6.76
N PRO A 444 -26.77 14.62 7.05
CA PRO A 444 -27.97 13.78 7.18
C PRO A 444 -28.26 12.89 5.96
N ASP A 445 -27.98 13.38 4.74
CA ASP A 445 -28.18 12.65 3.49
C ASP A 445 -26.93 11.88 3.00
N LYS A 446 -25.94 11.62 3.88
CA LYS A 446 -24.66 10.95 3.55
C LYS A 446 -24.86 9.70 2.69
N LEU A 447 -25.80 8.83 3.08
CA LEU A 447 -26.04 7.57 2.36
C LEU A 447 -26.47 7.81 0.90
N LYS A 448 -27.38 8.77 0.66
CA LYS A 448 -27.83 9.10 -0.69
C LYS A 448 -26.68 9.64 -1.55
N ILE A 449 -25.81 10.44 -0.94
CA ILE A 449 -24.64 11.02 -1.60
C ILE A 449 -23.66 9.91 -2.02
N ILE A 450 -23.28 9.03 -1.09
CA ILE A 450 -22.37 7.89 -1.38
C ILE A 450 -23.00 6.96 -2.41
N ALA A 451 -24.31 6.70 -2.33
CA ALA A 451 -25.00 5.83 -3.27
C ALA A 451 -24.99 6.33 -4.73
N THR A 452 -24.74 7.62 -4.99
CA THR A 452 -24.54 8.11 -6.36
C THR A 452 -23.34 7.44 -7.05
N LEU A 453 -22.31 7.05 -6.28
CA LEU A 453 -21.09 6.43 -6.76
C LEU A 453 -21.28 4.98 -7.25
N LEU A 454 -22.41 4.33 -6.92
CA LEU A 454 -22.73 3.00 -7.44
C LEU A 454 -22.86 3.00 -8.98
N ASN A 455 -23.11 4.16 -9.58
CA ASN A 455 -23.19 4.36 -11.04
C ASN A 455 -21.93 5.02 -11.62
N HIS A 456 -20.86 5.16 -10.85
CA HIS A 456 -19.63 5.80 -11.31
C HIS A 456 -18.96 4.98 -12.44
N PRO A 457 -18.35 5.59 -13.47
CA PRO A 457 -17.72 4.83 -14.57
C PRO A 457 -16.55 3.95 -14.14
N ASN A 458 -15.83 4.32 -13.08
CA ASN A 458 -14.72 3.53 -12.53
C ASN A 458 -15.24 2.44 -11.56
N LEU A 459 -15.02 1.17 -11.91
CA LEU A 459 -15.44 0.00 -11.12
C LEU A 459 -14.91 0.00 -9.68
N ALA A 460 -13.65 0.41 -9.46
CA ALA A 460 -13.05 0.42 -8.13
C ALA A 460 -13.82 1.36 -7.17
N ILE A 461 -14.25 2.52 -7.67
CA ILE A 461 -15.07 3.48 -6.91
C ILE A 461 -16.45 2.92 -6.61
N ARG A 462 -17.08 2.23 -7.57
CA ARG A 462 -18.39 1.60 -7.35
C ARG A 462 -18.31 0.53 -6.26
N LEU A 463 -17.25 -0.29 -6.29
CA LEU A 463 -17.00 -1.33 -5.30
C LEU A 463 -16.76 -0.73 -3.91
N GLU A 464 -15.93 0.31 -3.81
CA GLU A 464 -15.63 1.02 -2.57
C GLU A 464 -16.90 1.65 -1.97
N ALA A 465 -17.73 2.28 -2.80
CA ALA A 465 -19.02 2.81 -2.38
C ALA A 465 -19.97 1.71 -1.91
N LEU A 466 -20.04 0.58 -2.63
CA LEU A 466 -20.88 -0.56 -2.26
C LEU A 466 -20.43 -1.18 -0.93
N GLN A 467 -19.12 -1.34 -0.71
CA GLN A 467 -18.57 -1.80 0.57
C GLN A 467 -18.90 -0.84 1.71
N THR A 468 -18.72 0.46 1.50
CA THR A 468 -19.08 1.50 2.48
C THR A 468 -20.55 1.42 2.86
N ILE A 469 -21.44 1.26 1.87
CA ILE A 469 -22.88 1.10 2.09
C ILE A 469 -23.19 -0.21 2.83
N GLY A 470 -22.53 -1.31 2.46
CA GLY A 470 -22.73 -2.64 3.04
C GLY A 470 -22.20 -2.83 4.46
N GLN A 471 -21.41 -1.88 4.98
CA GLN A 471 -21.07 -1.80 6.40
C GLN A 471 -22.18 -1.14 7.24
N GLY A 472 -23.10 -0.42 6.60
CA GLY A 472 -24.28 0.14 7.26
C GLY A 472 -25.27 -0.94 7.68
N ASN A 473 -26.09 -0.64 8.69
CA ASN A 473 -27.01 -1.60 9.30
C ASN A 473 -28.49 -1.28 9.06
N ASP A 474 -28.80 -0.29 8.21
CA ASP A 474 -30.17 0.13 7.94
C ASP A 474 -30.77 -0.48 6.66
N GLU A 475 -32.11 -0.41 6.58
CA GLU A 475 -32.91 -0.95 5.49
C GLU A 475 -32.59 -0.29 4.13
N THR A 476 -32.18 0.98 4.15
CA THR A 476 -31.84 1.74 2.93
C THR A 476 -30.51 1.25 2.35
N CYS A 477 -29.51 1.00 3.20
CA CYS A 477 -28.26 0.35 2.80
C CYS A 477 -28.53 -1.02 2.18
N ARG A 478 -29.41 -1.81 2.80
CA ARG A 478 -29.82 -3.12 2.27
C ARG A 478 -30.43 -2.99 0.88
N ALA A 479 -31.30 -2.00 0.65
CA ALA A 479 -31.92 -1.78 -0.66
C ALA A 479 -30.88 -1.49 -1.76
N TYR A 480 -29.83 -0.72 -1.46
CA TYR A 480 -28.74 -0.48 -2.41
C TYR A 480 -27.91 -1.74 -2.69
N VAL A 481 -27.58 -2.52 -1.66
CA VAL A 481 -26.87 -3.80 -1.82
C VAL A 481 -27.70 -4.79 -2.65
N MET A 482 -29.01 -4.87 -2.39
CA MET A 482 -29.94 -5.69 -3.18
C MET A 482 -29.95 -5.29 -4.66
N LYS A 483 -30.01 -3.98 -4.95
CA LYS A 483 -29.97 -3.49 -6.33
C LYS A 483 -28.66 -3.87 -7.04
N ALA A 484 -27.54 -3.88 -6.32
CA ALA A 484 -26.24 -4.24 -6.89
C ALA A 484 -26.09 -5.74 -7.23
N LEU A 485 -27.04 -6.61 -6.82
CA LEU A 485 -27.09 -8.01 -7.27
C LEU A 485 -27.47 -8.14 -8.75
N GLU A 486 -28.08 -7.09 -9.33
CA GLU A 486 -28.52 -7.03 -10.74
C GLU A 486 -27.54 -6.23 -11.61
N ASP A 487 -26.37 -5.89 -11.07
CA ASP A 487 -25.38 -5.07 -11.76
C ASP A 487 -24.84 -5.76 -13.03
N PRO A 488 -24.60 -5.03 -14.14
CA PRO A 488 -23.96 -5.62 -15.31
C PRO A 488 -22.56 -6.20 -15.01
N ASP A 489 -21.82 -5.61 -14.07
CA ASP A 489 -20.48 -6.07 -13.70
C ASP A 489 -20.52 -7.23 -12.68
N THR A 490 -19.78 -8.30 -12.98
CA THR A 490 -19.75 -9.51 -12.14
C THR A 490 -19.14 -9.27 -10.75
N GLN A 491 -18.14 -8.40 -10.60
CA GLN A 491 -17.55 -8.10 -9.30
C GLN A 491 -18.50 -7.31 -8.39
N MET A 492 -19.32 -6.43 -8.96
CA MET A 492 -20.38 -5.74 -8.22
C MET A 492 -21.40 -6.74 -7.66
N ARG A 493 -21.88 -7.69 -8.47
CA ARG A 493 -22.81 -8.74 -8.03
C ARG A 493 -22.20 -9.64 -6.94
N ILE A 494 -20.95 -10.05 -7.12
CA ILE A 494 -20.21 -10.85 -6.13
C ILE A 494 -20.09 -10.10 -4.79
N THR A 495 -19.69 -8.83 -4.84
CA THR A 495 -19.51 -8.00 -3.65
C THR A 495 -20.84 -7.77 -2.95
N ALA A 496 -21.90 -7.49 -3.71
CA ALA A 496 -23.25 -7.37 -3.16
C ALA A 496 -23.69 -8.64 -2.43
N ALA A 497 -23.51 -9.82 -3.03
CA ALA A 497 -23.84 -11.10 -2.40
C ALA A 497 -23.08 -11.30 -1.08
N ARG A 498 -21.78 -11.00 -1.06
CA ARG A 498 -20.93 -11.11 0.15
C ARG A 498 -21.33 -10.15 1.28
N LEU A 499 -21.96 -9.02 0.95
CA LEU A 499 -22.40 -8.02 1.94
C LEU A 499 -23.80 -8.31 2.50
N LEU A 500 -24.63 -9.13 1.83
CA LEU A 500 -25.97 -9.47 2.32
C LEU A 500 -25.99 -10.06 3.76
N PRO A 501 -25.05 -10.94 4.17
CA PRO A 501 -24.99 -11.46 5.52
C PRO A 501 -24.75 -10.40 6.62
N ASN A 502 -24.35 -9.17 6.28
CA ASN A 502 -24.20 -8.08 7.25
C ASN A 502 -25.57 -7.52 7.71
N PHE A 503 -26.65 -7.85 7.01
CA PHE A 503 -28.01 -7.42 7.33
C PHE A 503 -28.80 -8.55 8.04
N ASP A 504 -30.14 -8.43 8.07
CA ASP A 504 -31.00 -9.48 8.61
C ASP A 504 -30.76 -10.82 7.91
N LEU A 505 -30.25 -11.81 8.66
CA LEU A 505 -29.86 -13.11 8.15
C LEU A 505 -31.03 -13.87 7.50
N SER A 506 -32.24 -13.73 8.03
CA SER A 506 -33.41 -14.43 7.48
C SER A 506 -33.77 -13.90 6.08
N HIS A 507 -33.71 -12.58 5.88
CA HIS A 507 -33.90 -11.98 4.56
C HIS A 507 -32.74 -12.31 3.62
N ALA A 508 -31.48 -12.21 4.10
CA ALA A 508 -30.30 -12.55 3.32
C ALA A 508 -30.36 -13.99 2.81
N THR A 509 -30.68 -14.96 3.68
CA THR A 509 -30.85 -16.37 3.30
C THR A 509 -31.95 -16.53 2.25
N ARG A 510 -33.14 -15.95 2.45
CA ARG A 510 -34.24 -16.05 1.47
C ARG A 510 -33.85 -15.51 0.10
N THR A 511 -33.21 -14.33 0.07
CA THR A 511 -32.72 -13.72 -1.18
C THR A 511 -31.69 -14.62 -1.85
N LEU A 512 -30.65 -15.03 -1.12
CA LEU A 512 -29.57 -15.83 -1.68
C LEU A 512 -30.08 -17.19 -2.17
N LEU A 513 -30.99 -17.84 -1.44
CA LEU A 513 -31.64 -19.08 -1.87
C LEU A 513 -32.41 -18.88 -3.19
N SER A 514 -33.21 -17.82 -3.30
CA SER A 514 -33.96 -17.53 -4.53
C SER A 514 -33.04 -17.33 -5.75
N LEU A 515 -31.85 -16.78 -5.53
CA LEU A 515 -30.87 -16.52 -6.59
C LEU A 515 -30.14 -17.80 -6.99
N VAL A 516 -29.65 -18.60 -6.04
CA VAL A 516 -28.92 -19.84 -6.36
C VAL A 516 -29.82 -20.96 -6.89
N GLN A 517 -31.13 -20.90 -6.60
CA GLN A 517 -32.12 -21.83 -7.11
C GLN A 517 -32.67 -21.44 -8.49
N HIS A 518 -32.39 -20.24 -8.98
CA HIS A 518 -32.86 -19.79 -10.28
C HIS A 518 -32.17 -20.56 -11.42
N ASP A 519 -32.91 -20.95 -12.47
CA ASP A 519 -32.40 -21.79 -13.56
C ASP A 519 -31.16 -21.21 -14.26
N GLU A 520 -31.12 -19.88 -14.38
CA GLU A 520 -30.01 -19.16 -15.01
C GLU A 520 -28.75 -19.08 -14.14
N PHE A 521 -28.84 -19.35 -12.84
CA PHE A 521 -27.69 -19.36 -11.94
C PHE A 521 -26.61 -20.34 -12.42
N SER A 522 -27.05 -21.52 -12.90
CA SER A 522 -26.17 -22.55 -13.45
C SER A 522 -25.38 -22.12 -14.71
N ARG A 523 -25.75 -20.99 -15.32
CA ARG A 523 -25.08 -20.42 -16.51
C ARG A 523 -24.09 -19.30 -16.16
N LYS A 524 -24.10 -18.81 -14.92
CA LYS A 524 -23.15 -17.79 -14.44
C LYS A 524 -21.73 -18.36 -14.39
N GLU A 525 -20.75 -17.46 -14.39
CA GLU A 525 -19.34 -17.81 -14.26
C GLU A 525 -19.07 -18.58 -12.96
N PRO A 526 -18.17 -19.59 -12.96
CA PRO A 526 -17.89 -20.41 -11.77
C PRO A 526 -17.51 -19.60 -10.53
N ASN A 527 -16.75 -18.52 -10.72
CA ASN A 527 -16.33 -17.63 -9.62
C ASN A 527 -17.51 -16.88 -9.00
N GLU A 528 -18.48 -16.46 -9.82
CA GLU A 528 -19.72 -15.83 -9.34
C GLU A 528 -20.55 -16.85 -8.57
N GLN A 529 -20.76 -18.05 -9.13
CA GLN A 529 -21.49 -19.12 -8.45
C GLN A 529 -20.89 -19.45 -7.08
N MET A 530 -19.57 -19.62 -7.03
CA MET A 530 -18.83 -19.90 -5.79
C MET A 530 -19.03 -18.82 -4.74
N ALA A 531 -18.97 -17.54 -5.14
CA ALA A 531 -19.16 -16.42 -4.21
C ALA A 531 -20.58 -16.35 -3.64
N PHE A 532 -21.60 -16.65 -4.44
CA PHE A 532 -22.99 -16.70 -3.97
C PHE A 532 -23.23 -17.87 -3.02
N PHE A 533 -22.64 -19.05 -3.28
CA PHE A 533 -22.67 -20.16 -2.34
C PHE A 533 -21.91 -19.84 -1.04
N ALA A 534 -20.76 -19.16 -1.13
CA ALA A 534 -20.03 -18.71 0.04
C ALA A 534 -20.87 -17.73 0.89
N ALA A 535 -21.49 -16.74 0.26
CA ALA A 535 -22.38 -15.80 0.94
C ALA A 535 -23.58 -16.51 1.61
N LEU A 536 -24.21 -17.46 0.92
CA LEU A 536 -25.31 -18.25 1.49
C LEU A 536 -24.84 -19.06 2.70
N ALA A 537 -23.66 -19.68 2.62
CA ALA A 537 -23.08 -20.43 3.73
C ALA A 537 -22.71 -19.51 4.93
N MET A 538 -22.26 -18.28 4.68
CA MET A 538 -21.97 -17.28 5.72
C MET A 538 -23.22 -16.89 6.51
N THR A 539 -24.42 -17.01 5.95
CA THR A 539 -25.67 -16.74 6.70
C THR A 539 -25.87 -17.70 7.87
N ASN A 540 -25.25 -18.89 7.82
CA ASN A 540 -25.28 -19.91 8.88
C ASN A 540 -26.68 -20.31 9.37
N THR A 541 -27.69 -20.17 8.51
CA THR A 541 -29.08 -20.51 8.84
C THR A 541 -29.37 -21.99 8.59
N PRO A 542 -30.29 -22.62 9.35
CA PRO A 542 -30.71 -24.00 9.10
C PRO A 542 -31.19 -24.23 7.66
N GLU A 543 -31.91 -23.28 7.08
CA GLU A 543 -32.44 -23.35 5.72
C GLU A 543 -31.33 -23.38 4.67
N ALA A 544 -30.29 -22.55 4.83
CA ALA A 544 -29.12 -22.57 3.95
C ALA A 544 -28.39 -23.92 4.03
N MET A 545 -28.20 -24.45 5.24
CA MET A 545 -27.51 -25.72 5.46
C MET A 545 -28.32 -26.92 4.95
N GLU A 546 -29.65 -26.90 5.08
CA GLU A 546 -30.50 -27.94 4.49
C GLU A 546 -30.41 -27.91 2.96
N TYR A 547 -30.45 -26.73 2.35
CA TYR A 547 -30.26 -26.60 0.90
C TYR A 547 -28.95 -27.23 0.42
N PHE A 548 -27.82 -26.92 1.05
CA PHE A 548 -26.54 -27.52 0.68
C PHE A 548 -26.54 -29.05 0.84
N ARG A 549 -27.13 -29.57 1.91
CA ARG A 549 -27.27 -31.02 2.15
C ARG A 549 -28.07 -31.69 1.04
N GLU A 550 -29.25 -31.15 0.72
CA GLU A 550 -30.10 -31.68 -0.35
C GLU A 550 -29.37 -31.69 -1.68
N GLN A 551 -28.71 -30.58 -2.05
CA GLN A 551 -28.01 -30.47 -3.32
C GLN A 551 -26.83 -31.42 -3.46
N LEU A 552 -26.05 -31.64 -2.39
CA LEU A 552 -24.94 -32.62 -2.41
C LEU A 552 -25.45 -34.06 -2.59
N ARG A 553 -26.62 -34.39 -2.04
CA ARG A 553 -27.23 -35.73 -2.13
C ARG A 553 -28.00 -35.98 -3.42
N GLN A 554 -28.43 -34.92 -4.10
CA GLN A 554 -29.17 -35.05 -5.36
C GLN A 554 -28.35 -35.80 -6.42
N SER A 555 -29.01 -36.63 -7.22
CA SER A 555 -28.39 -37.35 -8.33
C SER A 555 -29.18 -37.17 -9.60
N SER A 556 -28.52 -36.85 -10.70
CA SER A 556 -29.13 -36.73 -12.02
C SER A 556 -28.70 -37.86 -12.93
N LEU A 557 -29.65 -38.42 -13.69
CA LEU A 557 -29.37 -39.40 -14.74
C LEU A 557 -28.97 -38.73 -16.07
N LEU A 558 -29.41 -37.49 -16.30
CA LEU A 558 -29.03 -36.66 -17.45
C LEU A 558 -28.19 -35.47 -16.98
N GLY A 559 -26.99 -35.27 -17.55
CA GLY A 559 -26.12 -34.14 -17.18
C GLY A 559 -25.28 -34.36 -15.91
N LYS A 560 -24.92 -35.62 -15.60
CA LYS A 560 -24.06 -36.00 -14.46
C LYS A 560 -22.83 -35.10 -14.27
N LYS A 561 -22.11 -34.81 -15.36
CA LYS A 561 -20.91 -33.96 -15.33
C LYS A 561 -21.22 -32.52 -14.87
N LYS A 562 -22.24 -31.89 -15.46
CA LYS A 562 -22.67 -30.52 -15.10
C LYS A 562 -23.09 -30.44 -13.64
N GLN A 563 -23.79 -31.45 -13.13
CA GLN A 563 -24.19 -31.52 -11.74
C GLN A 563 -22.98 -31.69 -10.80
N ALA A 564 -22.06 -32.59 -11.13
CA ALA A 564 -20.82 -32.78 -10.36
C ALA A 564 -19.95 -31.52 -10.32
N ASP A 565 -19.85 -30.79 -11.45
CA ASP A 565 -19.13 -29.52 -11.52
C ASP A 565 -19.78 -28.45 -10.61
N LEU A 566 -21.12 -28.32 -10.63
CA LEU A 566 -21.83 -27.38 -9.74
C LEU A 566 -21.65 -27.76 -8.26
N LYS A 567 -21.73 -29.05 -7.92
CA LYS A 567 -21.46 -29.54 -6.55
C LYS A 567 -20.04 -29.20 -6.11
N ARG A 568 -19.04 -29.34 -6.99
CA ARG A 568 -17.65 -28.95 -6.69
C ARG A 568 -17.53 -27.46 -6.40
N ILE A 569 -18.18 -26.62 -7.21
CA ILE A 569 -18.22 -25.16 -7.01
C ILE A 569 -18.89 -24.83 -5.67
N MET A 570 -19.98 -25.51 -5.34
CA MET A 570 -20.70 -25.37 -4.06
C MET A 570 -19.84 -25.77 -2.86
N VAL A 571 -19.13 -26.90 -2.93
CA VAL A 571 -18.17 -27.34 -1.90
C VAL A 571 -17.07 -26.31 -1.69
N ASN A 572 -16.53 -25.73 -2.77
CA ASN A 572 -15.54 -24.67 -2.67
C ASN A 572 -16.12 -23.39 -2.05
N GLY A 573 -17.37 -23.03 -2.38
CA GLY A 573 -18.09 -21.91 -1.75
C GLY A 573 -18.28 -22.13 -0.24
N LEU A 574 -18.68 -23.33 0.16
CA LEU A 574 -18.74 -23.74 1.58
C LEU A 574 -17.39 -23.58 2.27
N ALA A 575 -16.29 -23.95 1.62
CA ALA A 575 -14.93 -23.77 2.14
C ALA A 575 -14.56 -22.29 2.33
N MET A 576 -14.90 -21.43 1.36
CA MET A 576 -14.61 -19.99 1.45
C MET A 576 -15.39 -19.28 2.56
N SER A 577 -16.55 -19.80 2.96
CA SER A 577 -17.38 -19.19 4.00
C SER A 577 -16.69 -19.09 5.37
N GLY A 578 -15.68 -19.94 5.62
CA GLY A 578 -15.02 -20.01 6.93
C GLY A 578 -15.95 -20.44 8.08
N SER A 579 -17.14 -20.98 7.80
CA SER A 579 -18.15 -21.24 8.83
C SER A 579 -18.02 -22.63 9.47
N ILE A 580 -18.23 -22.70 10.79
CA ILE A 580 -18.26 -23.97 11.53
C ILE A 580 -19.37 -24.89 11.02
N ALA A 581 -20.52 -24.33 10.61
CA ALA A 581 -21.61 -25.12 10.06
C ALA A 581 -21.27 -25.72 8.70
N ALA A 582 -20.59 -24.99 7.80
CA ALA A 582 -20.09 -25.57 6.55
C ALA A 582 -19.13 -26.74 6.82
N TYR A 583 -18.23 -26.61 7.81
CA TYR A 583 -17.34 -27.69 8.22
C TYR A 583 -18.12 -28.92 8.71
N LYS A 584 -19.08 -28.73 9.62
CA LYS A 584 -19.92 -29.82 10.16
C LYS A 584 -20.74 -30.50 9.06
N LEU A 585 -21.28 -29.72 8.13
CA LEU A 585 -22.06 -30.23 7.00
C LEU A 585 -21.18 -31.09 6.08
N LEU A 586 -20.05 -30.56 5.61
CA LEU A 586 -19.15 -31.30 4.71
C LEU A 586 -18.63 -32.59 5.37
N LYS A 587 -18.30 -32.54 6.67
CA LYS A 587 -17.90 -33.73 7.43
C LYS A 587 -19.01 -34.79 7.48
N ALA A 588 -20.24 -34.39 7.78
CA ALA A 588 -21.38 -35.30 7.84
C ALA A 588 -21.69 -35.91 6.46
N GLU A 589 -21.57 -35.14 5.38
CA GLU A 589 -21.81 -35.64 4.02
C GLU A 589 -20.69 -36.56 3.51
N LEU A 590 -19.43 -36.32 3.91
CA LEU A 590 -18.33 -37.27 3.67
C LEU A 590 -18.58 -38.60 4.38
N GLU A 591 -19.01 -38.57 5.65
CA GLU A 591 -19.36 -39.77 6.42
C GLU A 591 -20.57 -40.53 5.82
N ALA A 592 -21.54 -39.80 5.26
CA ALA A 592 -22.70 -40.37 4.59
C ALA A 592 -22.39 -40.98 3.20
N GLY A 593 -21.23 -40.65 2.62
CA GLY A 593 -20.77 -41.16 1.33
C GLY A 593 -21.24 -40.33 0.14
N ILE A 594 -20.39 -39.39 -0.32
CA ILE A 594 -20.60 -38.63 -1.55
C ILE A 594 -20.33 -39.56 -2.75
N LYS A 595 -21.31 -39.69 -3.66
CA LYS A 595 -21.26 -40.66 -4.76
C LYS A 595 -20.22 -40.31 -5.83
N GLU A 596 -20.03 -39.02 -6.10
CA GLU A 596 -19.10 -38.53 -7.11
C GLU A 596 -17.69 -38.36 -6.51
N GLU A 597 -16.73 -39.15 -7.01
CA GLU A 597 -15.35 -39.19 -6.50
C GLU A 597 -14.67 -37.80 -6.51
N ASP A 598 -14.83 -37.03 -7.59
CA ASP A 598 -14.29 -35.67 -7.71
C ASP A 598 -14.88 -34.69 -6.68
N VAL A 599 -16.17 -34.88 -6.33
CA VAL A 599 -16.86 -34.03 -5.33
C VAL A 599 -16.44 -34.45 -3.93
N SER A 600 -16.27 -35.76 -3.67
CA SER A 600 -15.74 -36.28 -2.41
C SER A 600 -14.33 -35.74 -2.14
N ALA A 601 -13.44 -35.83 -3.14
CA ALA A 601 -12.07 -35.31 -3.03
C ALA A 601 -12.02 -33.77 -2.87
N ALA A 602 -12.99 -33.04 -3.42
CA ALA A 602 -13.14 -31.62 -3.17
C ALA A 602 -13.62 -31.35 -1.72
N ALA A 603 -14.57 -32.13 -1.22
CA ALA A 603 -15.12 -31.99 0.12
C ALA A 603 -14.11 -32.33 1.21
N GLU A 604 -13.25 -33.33 1.00
CA GLU A 604 -12.14 -33.65 1.91
C GLU A 604 -11.15 -32.47 2.03
N ARG A 605 -10.75 -31.89 0.88
CA ARG A 605 -9.88 -30.70 0.85
C ARG A 605 -10.53 -29.49 1.50
N ALA A 606 -11.82 -29.25 1.23
CA ALA A 606 -12.59 -28.17 1.83
C ALA A 606 -12.70 -28.32 3.36
N CYS A 607 -12.94 -29.54 3.85
CA CYS A 607 -12.94 -29.86 5.28
C CYS A 607 -11.58 -29.59 5.93
N ALA A 608 -10.48 -29.96 5.27
CA ALA A 608 -9.13 -29.68 5.76
C ALA A 608 -8.88 -28.17 5.86
N LYS A 609 -9.17 -27.41 4.80
CA LYS A 609 -9.00 -25.95 4.77
C LYS A 609 -9.84 -25.23 5.82
N LEU A 610 -11.11 -25.64 5.98
CA LEU A 610 -11.97 -25.08 7.02
C LEU A 610 -11.46 -25.42 8.42
N ARG A 611 -10.95 -26.63 8.64
CA ARG A 611 -10.39 -27.04 9.93
C ARG A 611 -9.16 -26.20 10.29
N GLU A 612 -8.25 -26.01 9.34
CA GLU A 612 -7.08 -25.15 9.49
C GLU A 612 -7.49 -23.72 9.86
N LYS A 613 -8.37 -23.10 9.05
CA LYS A 613 -8.87 -21.74 9.30
C LYS A 613 -9.60 -21.57 10.64
N LEU A 614 -10.31 -22.60 11.10
CA LEU A 614 -11.08 -22.55 12.36
C LEU A 614 -10.25 -22.86 13.61
N LEU A 615 -9.15 -23.61 13.49
CA LEU A 615 -8.37 -24.10 14.63
C LEU A 615 -6.96 -23.50 14.71
N GLY A 616 -6.48 -22.80 13.68
CA GLY A 616 -5.16 -22.16 13.66
C GLY A 616 -4.00 -23.15 13.85
N THR A 617 -4.10 -24.35 13.25
CA THR A 617 -3.12 -25.44 13.38
C THR A 617 -2.42 -25.76 12.09
#